data_AF-A0A8D2ZQW9-F1
#
_entry.id   AF-A0A8D2ZQW9-F1
#
_cell.length_a   1.000
_cell.length_b   1.000
_cell.length_c   1.000
_cell.angle_alpha   90.00
_cell.angle_beta   90.00
_cell.angle_gamma   90.00
#
_symmetry.space_group_name_H-M   'P 1'
#
loop_
_entity.id
_entity.type
_entity.pdbx_description
1 polymer ?
#
loop_
_entity_poly.entity_id
_entity_poly.type
_entity_poly.pdbx_seq_one_letter_code
_entity_poly.pdbx_strand_id
1 'polypeptide(L)'
;MVGGYVRKSKAKGSSNVSYSVTCATCDEVNILSHREVGGLTLPLLHSSHLYRVHDVHRTSITATLLSHMFSQSQGRAVKQQLRFYSSANMSVNLEGNIFVTGTNRGIGLELVKQLAEKTGKEAHIYACCREPEGTSAEALRGLATQYPGKITIIRLDMSDEDSILTAVQAVSEQIQTAGLNLLINNAAINKPDSLAQLSATGKKDMMEVYETNVAGPFLLAKLFHTLLQTAAEGHTSEGDKMSCRRAAIINISTIISSIEKCPETFAQAKMYPYRTSKAALNMLTRCQAEDFKIQNILVTAIHPGWVRTDMGGEQAPLITQDSVHGMLNVISSLSNKDSGMLLDWQGEKIPW
;
A
#
# COMPACT_ATOMS: atom_id res chain seq x y z
N MET A 1 -18.79 -18.79 -28.13
CA MET A 1 -17.52 -18.96 -28.87
C MET A 1 -17.54 -18.00 -30.05
N VAL A 2 -16.74 -16.93 -30.01
CA VAL A 2 -16.60 -16.00 -31.15
C VAL A 2 -15.30 -16.39 -31.84
N GLY A 3 -15.39 -16.86 -33.09
CA GLY A 3 -14.22 -17.27 -33.88
C GLY A 3 -13.53 -16.08 -34.53
N GLY A 4 -12.23 -15.94 -34.29
CA GLY A 4 -11.36 -15.00 -35.00
C GLY A 4 -10.22 -15.76 -35.68
N TYR A 5 -9.77 -15.28 -36.84
CA TYR A 5 -8.66 -15.88 -37.58
C TYR A 5 -7.40 -15.04 -37.44
N VAL A 6 -6.26 -15.68 -37.15
CA VAL A 6 -4.93 -15.04 -37.06
C VAL A 6 -4.14 -15.40 -38.31
N ARG A 7 -3.69 -14.40 -39.08
CA ARG A 7 -2.86 -14.60 -40.26
C ARG A 7 -1.45 -14.06 -40.00
N LYS A 8 -0.45 -14.94 -40.13
CA LYS A 8 0.98 -14.60 -40.04
C LYS A 8 1.50 -14.25 -41.43
N SER A 9 2.18 -13.12 -41.57
CA SER A 9 2.87 -12.75 -42.81
C SER A 9 4.31 -12.33 -42.53
N LYS A 10 5.23 -12.74 -43.40
CA LYS A 10 6.66 -12.40 -43.34
C LYS A 10 7.10 -11.97 -44.74
N ALA A 11 7.51 -10.72 -44.88
CA ALA A 11 8.02 -10.21 -46.15
C ALA A 11 9.38 -10.86 -46.45
N LYS A 12 9.59 -11.27 -47.72
CA LYS A 12 10.82 -11.94 -48.16
C LYS A 12 12.02 -11.02 -47.93
N GLY A 13 12.97 -11.43 -47.08
CA GLY A 13 14.15 -10.64 -46.71
C GLY A 13 14.00 -9.77 -45.45
N SER A 14 12.85 -9.80 -44.75
CA SER A 14 12.64 -9.05 -43.51
C SER A 14 12.77 -9.92 -42.26
N SER A 15 13.41 -9.38 -41.21
CA SER A 15 13.43 -9.95 -39.85
C SER A 15 12.14 -9.66 -39.07
N ASN A 16 11.21 -8.90 -39.65
CA ASN A 16 9.97 -8.51 -38.99
C ASN A 16 8.85 -9.48 -39.37
N VAL A 17 8.08 -9.88 -38.36
CA VAL A 17 6.91 -10.74 -38.51
C VAL A 17 5.69 -9.92 -38.13
N SER A 18 4.68 -9.92 -39.01
CA SER A 18 3.43 -9.21 -38.79
C SER A 18 2.29 -10.21 -38.57
N TYR A 19 1.51 -9.97 -37.51
CA TYR A 19 0.28 -10.72 -37.23
C TYR A 19 -0.91 -9.81 -37.45
N SER A 20 -1.85 -10.28 -38.28
CA SER A 20 -3.15 -9.63 -38.46
C SER A 20 -4.23 -10.50 -37.84
N VAL A 21 -5.03 -9.93 -36.95
CA VAL A 21 -6.22 -10.60 -36.38
C VAL A 21 -7.46 -9.94 -36.96
N THR A 22 -8.37 -10.74 -37.50
CA THR A 22 -9.65 -10.26 -38.04
C THR A 22 -10.78 -10.83 -37.16
N CYS A 23 -11.63 -9.93 -36.65
CA CYS A 23 -12.84 -10.29 -35.90
C CYS A 23 -14.00 -10.46 -36.87
N ALA A 24 -14.78 -11.54 -36.76
CA ALA A 24 -15.87 -11.83 -37.70
C ALA A 24 -17.07 -10.86 -37.60
N THR A 25 -17.14 -10.01 -36.58
CA THR A 25 -18.28 -9.09 -36.34
C THR A 25 -17.91 -7.61 -36.49
N CYS A 26 -16.64 -7.30 -36.71
CA CYS A 26 -16.15 -5.96 -36.95
C CYS A 26 -14.95 -6.08 -37.90
N ASP A 27 -15.07 -5.54 -39.11
CA ASP A 27 -14.06 -5.53 -40.18
C ASP A 27 -12.82 -4.68 -39.79
N GLU A 28 -12.23 -4.92 -38.62
CA GLU A 28 -11.03 -4.25 -38.14
C GLU A 28 -9.85 -5.22 -38.10
N VAL A 29 -8.74 -4.79 -38.70
CA VAL A 29 -7.48 -5.52 -38.79
C VAL A 29 -6.47 -4.86 -37.84
N ASN A 30 -6.15 -5.52 -36.74
CA ASN A 30 -5.04 -5.09 -35.88
C ASN A 30 -3.73 -5.72 -36.35
N ILE A 31 -2.74 -4.89 -36.69
CA ILE A 31 -1.41 -5.33 -37.13
C ILE A 31 -0.41 -5.12 -36.00
N LEU A 32 0.10 -6.21 -35.43
CA LEU A 32 1.22 -6.20 -34.50
C LEU A 32 2.50 -6.57 -35.24
N SER A 33 3.52 -5.71 -35.14
CA SER A 33 4.84 -5.95 -35.74
C SER A 33 5.87 -6.27 -34.66
N HIS A 34 6.62 -7.35 -34.85
CA HIS A 34 7.69 -7.77 -33.94
C HIS A 34 9.00 -7.98 -34.70
N ARG A 35 10.12 -7.70 -34.04
CA ARG A 35 11.47 -8.00 -34.52
C ARG A 35 12.00 -9.25 -33.83
N GLU A 36 12.40 -10.26 -34.59
CA GLU A 36 13.11 -11.44 -34.06
C GLU A 36 14.61 -11.13 -33.98
N VAL A 37 15.18 -11.13 -32.78
CA VAL A 37 16.63 -11.10 -32.57
C VAL A 37 17.00 -12.25 -31.64
N GLY A 38 17.78 -13.22 -32.13
CA GLY A 38 18.35 -14.29 -31.31
C GLY A 38 17.33 -15.17 -30.56
N GLY A 39 16.14 -15.40 -31.11
CA GLY A 39 15.10 -16.23 -30.46
C GLY A 39 14.28 -15.51 -29.38
N LEU A 40 14.48 -14.21 -29.18
CA LEU A 40 13.68 -13.36 -28.31
C LEU A 40 12.80 -12.42 -29.15
N THR A 41 11.51 -12.38 -28.84
CA THR A 41 10.52 -11.50 -29.46
C THR A 41 10.39 -10.23 -28.64
N LEU A 42 10.87 -9.09 -29.16
CA LEU A 42 10.74 -7.79 -28.49
C LEU A 42 9.64 -6.95 -29.19
N PRO A 43 8.72 -6.31 -28.45
CA PRO A 43 7.75 -5.39 -29.04
C PRO A 43 8.45 -4.11 -29.49
N LEU A 44 8.25 -3.73 -30.75
CA LEU A 44 8.63 -2.41 -31.25
C LEU A 44 7.51 -1.43 -30.89
N LEU A 45 7.74 -0.56 -29.90
CA LEU A 45 6.87 0.59 -29.67
C LEU A 45 7.12 1.60 -30.81
N HIS A 46 6.14 1.76 -31.70
CA HIS A 46 6.04 2.95 -32.55
C HIS A 46 4.82 3.75 -32.11
N SER A 47 5.09 4.98 -31.67
CA SER A 47 4.10 6.01 -31.39
C SER A 47 3.59 6.59 -32.70
N SER A 48 2.35 6.30 -33.08
CA SER A 48 1.61 7.15 -34.01
C SER A 48 0.12 6.82 -34.01
N HIS A 49 -0.68 7.87 -33.83
CA HIS A 49 -2.14 7.99 -33.91
C HIS A 49 -2.96 7.68 -32.66
N LEU A 50 -3.09 8.72 -31.84
CA LEU A 50 -4.18 8.94 -30.89
C LEU A 50 -5.52 8.98 -31.63
N TYR A 51 -6.39 8.00 -31.38
CA TYR A 51 -7.83 8.19 -31.47
C TYR A 51 -8.40 8.20 -30.06
N ARG A 52 -9.16 9.25 -29.73
CA ARG A 52 -9.92 9.39 -28.49
C ARG A 52 -10.88 8.20 -28.34
N VAL A 53 -10.87 7.53 -27.18
CA VAL A 53 -11.92 6.57 -26.84
C VAL A 53 -12.32 6.69 -25.37
N HIS A 54 -13.58 7.08 -25.16
CA HIS A 54 -14.36 6.79 -23.97
C HIS A 54 -14.88 5.35 -24.10
N ASP A 55 -14.41 4.40 -23.27
CA ASP A 55 -15.24 3.37 -22.63
C ASP A 55 -14.41 2.35 -21.83
N VAL A 56 -14.86 2.01 -20.62
CA VAL A 56 -14.14 1.21 -19.61
C VAL A 56 -14.17 -0.30 -19.90
N HIS A 57 -15.01 -0.77 -20.83
CA HIS A 57 -15.20 -2.20 -21.08
C HIS A 57 -14.19 -2.86 -22.04
N ARG A 58 -13.36 -2.12 -22.78
CA ARG A 58 -12.43 -2.71 -23.78
C ARG A 58 -11.09 -3.21 -23.22
N THR A 59 -10.64 -2.73 -22.06
CA THR A 59 -9.33 -3.09 -21.46
C THR A 59 -9.30 -4.54 -20.94
N SER A 60 -10.46 -5.09 -20.58
CA SER A 60 -10.59 -6.49 -20.09
C SER A 60 -10.35 -7.53 -21.20
N ILE A 61 -10.73 -7.19 -22.44
CA ILE A 61 -10.65 -8.11 -23.58
C ILE A 61 -9.19 -8.25 -24.06
N THR A 62 -8.43 -7.16 -24.11
CA THR A 62 -7.00 -7.18 -24.49
C THR A 62 -6.14 -7.93 -23.47
N ALA A 63 -6.42 -7.80 -22.17
CA ALA A 63 -5.70 -8.54 -21.12
C ALA A 63 -5.97 -10.06 -21.16
N THR A 64 -7.21 -10.46 -21.50
CA THR A 64 -7.61 -11.87 -21.58
C THR A 64 -7.04 -12.56 -22.82
N LEU A 65 -6.94 -11.85 -23.95
CA LEU A 65 -6.29 -12.37 -25.16
C LEU A 65 -4.77 -12.52 -24.99
N LEU A 66 -4.11 -11.58 -24.29
CA LEU A 66 -2.69 -11.71 -23.94
C LEU A 66 -2.44 -12.88 -22.99
N SER A 67 -3.31 -13.15 -22.01
CA SER A 67 -3.13 -14.29 -21.11
C SER A 67 -3.25 -15.64 -21.83
N HIS A 68 -4.11 -15.74 -22.84
CA HIS A 68 -4.24 -16.96 -23.65
C HIS A 68 -3.07 -17.18 -24.61
N MET A 69 -2.48 -16.11 -25.17
CA MET A 69 -1.33 -16.22 -26.09
C MET A 69 -0.01 -16.58 -25.39
N PHE A 70 0.14 -16.33 -24.09
CA PHE A 70 1.37 -16.58 -23.32
C PHE A 70 1.30 -17.80 -22.37
N SER A 71 0.26 -18.63 -22.49
CA SER A 71 0.09 -19.86 -21.69
C SER A 71 1.07 -20.99 -22.07
N GLN A 72 1.89 -20.83 -23.11
CA GLN A 72 2.91 -21.81 -23.48
C GLN A 72 4.26 -21.11 -23.63
N SER A 73 5.16 -21.40 -22.68
CA SER A 73 6.54 -20.89 -22.51
C SER A 73 6.69 -19.52 -21.80
N GLN A 74 7.43 -19.54 -20.68
CA GLN A 74 7.91 -18.42 -19.83
C GLN A 74 7.09 -18.13 -18.54
N GLY A 75 7.39 -18.88 -17.47
CA GLY A 75 6.53 -19.05 -16.30
C GLY A 75 6.72 -18.17 -15.04
N ARG A 76 7.57 -17.14 -15.02
CA ARG A 76 7.70 -16.25 -13.83
C ARG A 76 7.80 -14.75 -14.13
N ALA A 77 8.71 -14.34 -15.01
CA ALA A 77 8.90 -12.93 -15.35
C ALA A 77 7.66 -12.28 -16.00
N VAL A 78 7.01 -12.99 -16.91
CA VAL A 78 5.78 -12.52 -17.59
C VAL A 78 4.60 -12.43 -16.61
N LYS A 79 4.48 -13.37 -15.66
CA LYS A 79 3.46 -13.28 -14.59
C LYS A 79 3.69 -12.08 -13.68
N GLN A 80 4.95 -11.77 -13.36
CA GLN A 80 5.32 -10.60 -12.56
C GLN A 80 4.99 -9.30 -13.31
N GLN A 81 5.28 -9.25 -14.61
CA GLN A 81 5.05 -8.08 -15.45
C GLN A 81 3.56 -7.86 -15.78
N LEU A 82 2.78 -8.93 -15.95
CA LEU A 82 1.31 -8.87 -16.09
C LEU A 82 0.62 -8.51 -14.76
N ARG A 83 1.10 -9.01 -13.61
CA ARG A 83 0.64 -8.53 -12.29
C ARG A 83 0.91 -7.05 -12.13
N PHE A 84 2.09 -6.57 -12.57
CA PHE A 84 2.45 -5.16 -12.54
C PHE A 84 1.57 -4.29 -13.45
N TYR A 85 1.26 -4.75 -14.67
CA TYR A 85 0.35 -4.04 -15.57
C TYR A 85 -1.11 -4.05 -15.09
N SER A 86 -1.55 -5.13 -14.45
CA SER A 86 -2.88 -5.22 -13.83
C SER A 86 -3.01 -4.37 -12.56
N SER A 87 -1.92 -4.21 -11.79
CA SER A 87 -1.89 -3.39 -10.57
C SER A 87 -1.62 -1.90 -10.84
N ALA A 88 -1.04 -1.56 -11.99
CA ALA A 88 -0.88 -0.17 -12.43
C ALA A 88 -2.22 0.53 -12.71
N ASN A 89 -3.28 -0.23 -12.97
CA ASN A 89 -4.64 0.27 -13.26
C ASN A 89 -5.70 -0.12 -12.22
N MET A 90 -5.31 -0.69 -11.07
CA MET A 90 -6.26 -0.83 -9.95
C MET A 90 -6.48 0.55 -9.32
N SER A 91 -7.74 0.99 -9.31
CA SER A 91 -8.14 2.20 -8.60
C SER A 91 -8.02 1.98 -7.10
N VAL A 92 -7.28 2.85 -6.40
CA VAL A 92 -7.30 2.91 -4.94
C VAL A 92 -8.72 3.28 -4.51
N ASN A 93 -9.44 2.32 -3.95
CA ASN A 93 -10.85 2.48 -3.57
C ASN A 93 -10.96 2.81 -2.08
N LEU A 94 -10.41 3.98 -1.71
CA LEU A 94 -10.44 4.52 -0.35
C LEU A 94 -11.13 5.89 -0.37
N GLU A 95 -11.93 6.16 0.65
CA GLU A 95 -12.68 7.40 0.81
C GLU A 95 -12.87 7.74 2.29
N GLY A 96 -13.50 8.89 2.56
CA GLY A 96 -13.78 9.35 3.91
C GLY A 96 -12.54 9.80 4.66
N ASN A 97 -12.57 9.68 5.99
CA ASN A 97 -11.53 10.23 6.85
C ASN A 97 -10.39 9.23 7.05
N ILE A 98 -9.17 9.63 6.71
CA ILE A 98 -7.96 8.81 6.75
C ILE A 98 -6.93 9.48 7.67
N PHE A 99 -6.52 8.81 8.74
CA PHE A 99 -5.51 9.28 9.68
C PHE A 99 -4.21 8.52 9.49
N VAL A 100 -3.11 9.22 9.21
CA VAL A 100 -1.80 8.60 8.95
C VAL A 100 -0.76 9.20 9.88
N THR A 101 -0.02 8.35 10.61
CA THR A 101 1.03 8.80 11.54
C THR A 101 2.41 8.83 10.89
N GLY A 102 3.27 9.79 11.28
CA GLY A 102 4.67 9.85 10.83
C GLY A 102 4.82 10.22 9.36
N THR A 103 4.19 11.31 8.92
CA THR A 103 4.00 11.65 7.50
C THR A 103 4.98 12.70 6.95
N ASN A 104 5.93 13.16 7.75
CA ASN A 104 6.84 14.22 7.32
C ASN A 104 7.98 13.72 6.41
N ARG A 105 8.22 12.40 6.34
CA ARG A 105 9.27 11.78 5.53
C ARG A 105 8.98 10.32 5.20
N GLY A 106 9.83 9.72 4.36
CA GLY A 106 9.84 8.28 4.08
C GLY A 106 8.50 7.72 3.58
N ILE A 107 8.13 6.54 4.09
CA ILE A 107 6.90 5.84 3.70
C ILE A 107 5.65 6.66 4.02
N GLY A 108 5.61 7.33 5.17
CA GLY A 108 4.44 8.13 5.58
C GLY A 108 4.17 9.33 4.67
N LEU A 109 5.22 10.02 4.23
CA LEU A 109 5.09 11.12 3.27
C LEU A 109 4.56 10.64 1.92
N GLU A 110 5.10 9.52 1.43
CA GLU A 110 4.67 8.93 0.17
C GLU A 110 3.23 8.37 0.26
N LEU A 111 2.83 7.80 1.41
CA LEU A 111 1.44 7.43 1.68
C LEU A 111 0.51 8.62 1.51
N VAL A 112 0.80 9.76 2.15
CA VAL A 112 -0.03 10.96 2.04
C VAL A 112 -0.09 11.47 0.60
N LYS A 113 1.05 11.50 -0.10
CA LYS A 113 1.11 11.90 -1.51
C LYS A 113 0.21 11.04 -2.39
N GLN A 114 0.37 9.71 -2.34
CA GLN A 114 -0.41 8.81 -3.20
C GLN A 114 -1.87 8.72 -2.79
N LEU A 115 -2.18 8.83 -1.49
CA LEU A 115 -3.57 8.95 -1.03
C LEU A 115 -4.20 10.22 -1.61
N ALA A 116 -3.53 11.37 -1.55
CA ALA A 116 -4.04 12.62 -2.10
C ALA A 116 -4.25 12.55 -3.63
N GLU A 117 -3.33 11.90 -4.34
CA GLU A 117 -3.39 11.70 -5.80
C GLU A 117 -4.48 10.72 -6.25
N LYS A 118 -4.64 9.59 -5.55
CA LYS A 118 -5.40 8.43 -6.05
C LYS A 118 -6.82 8.31 -5.49
N THR A 119 -7.11 8.95 -4.35
CA THR A 119 -8.46 8.92 -3.75
C THR A 119 -9.35 10.02 -4.32
N GLY A 120 -10.67 9.85 -4.22
CA GLY A 120 -11.65 10.84 -4.66
C GLY A 120 -11.67 12.13 -3.83
N LYS A 121 -12.59 13.04 -4.16
CA LYS A 121 -12.80 14.30 -3.42
C LYS A 121 -13.38 14.08 -2.01
N GLU A 122 -14.05 12.94 -1.80
CA GLU A 122 -14.65 12.56 -0.52
C GLU A 122 -13.62 12.06 0.51
N ALA A 123 -12.35 11.94 0.13
CA ALA A 123 -11.29 11.52 1.03
C ALA A 123 -10.61 12.73 1.69
N HIS A 124 -10.51 12.72 3.01
CA HIS A 124 -9.77 13.71 3.78
C HIS A 124 -8.63 13.03 4.57
N ILE A 125 -7.44 13.62 4.52
CA ILE A 125 -6.22 13.02 5.07
C ILE A 125 -5.72 13.85 6.26
N TYR A 126 -5.75 13.25 7.44
CA TYR A 126 -5.10 13.77 8.65
C TYR A 126 -3.67 13.25 8.69
N ALA A 127 -2.73 14.08 8.25
CA ALA A 127 -1.32 13.74 8.12
C ALA A 127 -0.54 14.19 9.36
N CYS A 128 -0.04 13.25 10.14
CA CYS A 128 0.50 13.57 11.47
C CYS A 128 2.03 13.53 11.53
N CYS A 129 2.62 14.54 12.16
CA CYS A 129 4.06 14.59 12.45
C CYS A 129 4.35 15.35 13.74
N ARG A 130 5.56 15.17 14.30
CA ARG A 130 5.94 15.77 15.58
C ARG A 130 6.07 17.29 15.52
N GLU A 131 6.59 17.82 14.42
CA GLU A 131 6.92 19.24 14.26
C GLU A 131 6.32 19.80 12.96
N PRO A 132 5.01 20.10 12.91
CA PRO A 132 4.33 20.58 11.70
C PRO A 132 4.97 21.83 11.08
N GLU A 133 5.53 22.71 11.91
CA GLU A 133 6.20 23.95 11.48
C GLU A 133 7.72 23.78 11.29
N GLY A 134 8.27 22.61 11.63
CA GLY A 134 9.71 22.33 11.50
C GLY A 134 10.15 22.16 10.06
N THR A 135 11.46 22.25 9.80
CA THR A 135 12.05 22.01 8.47
C THR A 135 11.78 20.59 7.97
N SER A 136 11.75 19.61 8.89
CA SER A 136 11.49 18.21 8.56
C SER A 136 10.08 17.95 8.00
N ALA A 137 9.15 18.91 8.09
CA ALA A 137 7.79 18.83 7.58
C ALA A 137 7.53 19.71 6.33
N GLU A 138 8.56 20.34 5.76
CA GLU A 138 8.42 21.22 4.59
C GLU A 138 7.78 20.51 3.38
N ALA A 139 8.21 19.29 3.07
CA ALA A 139 7.63 18.50 1.99
C ALA A 139 6.15 18.17 2.23
N LEU A 140 5.77 17.91 3.49
CA LEU A 140 4.38 17.65 3.87
C LEU A 140 3.52 18.91 3.72
N ARG A 141 4.02 20.08 4.16
CA ARG A 141 3.34 21.38 3.93
C ARG A 141 3.18 21.69 2.44
N GLY A 142 4.19 21.36 1.63
CA GLY A 142 4.14 21.45 0.17
C GLY A 142 3.00 20.61 -0.42
N LEU A 143 2.84 19.36 0.02
CA LEU A 143 1.71 18.51 -0.39
C LEU A 143 0.36 19.09 0.03
N ALA A 144 0.24 19.60 1.25
CA ALA A 144 -1.00 20.23 1.72
C ALA A 144 -1.39 21.47 0.88
N THR A 145 -0.39 22.23 0.41
CA THR A 145 -0.61 23.35 -0.52
C THR A 145 -1.00 22.88 -1.92
N GLN A 146 -0.43 21.76 -2.38
CA GLN A 146 -0.76 21.16 -3.68
C GLN A 146 -2.18 20.58 -3.73
N TYR A 147 -2.69 20.08 -2.59
CA TYR A 147 -4.01 19.48 -2.46
C TYR A 147 -4.87 20.24 -1.42
N PRO A 148 -5.28 21.49 -1.73
CA PRO A 148 -5.98 22.33 -0.78
C PRO A 148 -7.31 21.71 -0.33
N GLY A 149 -7.56 21.75 0.97
CA GLY A 149 -8.77 21.19 1.59
C GLY A 149 -8.79 19.67 1.72
N LYS A 150 -7.77 18.95 1.22
CA LYS A 150 -7.70 17.48 1.27
C LYS A 150 -6.77 16.95 2.36
N ILE A 151 -5.80 17.74 2.79
CA ILE A 151 -4.80 17.35 3.78
C ILE A 151 -4.84 18.33 4.96
N THR A 152 -5.09 17.82 6.16
CA THR A 152 -4.88 18.55 7.42
C THR A 152 -3.63 18.01 8.10
N ILE A 153 -2.67 18.88 8.42
CA ILE A 153 -1.46 18.48 9.16
C ILE A 153 -1.77 18.58 10.66
N ILE A 154 -1.50 17.50 11.39
CA ILE A 154 -1.75 17.41 12.83
C ILE A 154 -0.42 17.18 13.58
N ARG A 155 -0.21 17.90 14.68
CA ARG A 155 0.91 17.61 15.59
C ARG A 155 0.64 16.30 16.32
N LEU A 156 1.57 15.36 16.27
CA LEU A 156 1.50 14.10 16.99
C LEU A 156 2.88 13.56 17.31
N ASP A 157 3.15 13.35 18.60
CA ASP A 157 4.21 12.46 19.08
C ASP A 157 3.60 11.17 19.63
N MET A 158 4.10 10.02 19.17
CA MET A 158 3.54 8.70 19.47
C MET A 158 4.00 8.17 20.84
N SER A 159 5.06 8.74 21.43
CA SER A 159 5.50 8.39 22.78
C SER A 159 4.87 9.27 23.86
N ASP A 160 4.11 10.30 23.49
CA ASP A 160 3.52 11.28 24.40
C ASP A 160 1.99 11.13 24.42
N GLU A 161 1.45 10.66 25.55
CA GLU A 161 0.01 10.44 25.74
C GLU A 161 -0.80 11.74 25.61
N ASP A 162 -0.29 12.87 26.12
CA ASP A 162 -0.97 14.17 26.02
C ASP A 162 -0.98 14.66 24.56
N SER A 163 0.11 14.42 23.82
CA SER A 163 0.15 14.71 22.39
C SER A 163 -0.87 13.86 21.62
N ILE A 164 -1.03 12.57 21.97
CA ILE A 164 -2.01 11.69 21.35
C ILE A 164 -3.44 12.18 21.65
N LEU A 165 -3.75 12.48 22.91
CA LEU A 165 -5.06 12.98 23.33
C LEU A 165 -5.42 14.27 22.59
N THR A 166 -4.49 15.23 22.52
CA THR A 166 -4.68 16.50 21.82
C THR A 166 -4.95 16.30 20.33
N ALA A 167 -4.19 15.41 19.67
CA ALA A 167 -4.37 15.10 18.26
C ALA A 167 -5.73 14.44 17.98
N VAL A 168 -6.12 13.47 18.80
CA VAL A 168 -7.43 12.79 18.68
C VAL A 168 -8.56 13.78 18.89
N GLN A 169 -8.47 14.67 19.88
CA GLN A 169 -9.48 15.70 20.12
C GLN A 169 -9.62 16.62 18.91
N ALA A 170 -8.52 17.16 18.40
CA ALA A 170 -8.53 18.07 17.24
C ALA A 170 -9.16 17.42 15.99
N VAL A 171 -8.86 16.13 15.75
CA VAL A 171 -9.46 15.38 14.64
C VAL A 171 -10.94 15.07 14.90
N SER A 172 -11.31 14.71 16.13
CA SER A 172 -12.71 14.42 16.49
C SER A 172 -13.60 15.64 16.33
N GLU A 173 -13.11 16.83 16.69
CA GLU A 173 -13.82 18.10 16.50
C GLU A 173 -14.07 18.43 15.02
N GLN A 174 -13.14 18.06 14.13
CA GLN A 174 -13.28 18.26 12.69
C GLN A 174 -14.19 17.22 12.02
N ILE A 175 -14.06 15.94 12.39
CA ILE A 175 -14.82 14.82 11.83
C ILE A 175 -16.28 14.82 12.30
N GLN A 176 -16.52 15.21 13.55
CA GLN A 176 -17.83 15.15 14.21
C GLN A 176 -18.46 13.75 14.04
N THR A 177 -19.62 13.66 13.39
CA THR A 177 -20.38 12.42 13.20
C THR A 177 -20.02 11.65 11.93
N ALA A 178 -19.07 12.12 11.12
CA ALA A 178 -18.68 11.45 9.87
C ALA A 178 -17.89 10.14 10.10
N GLY A 179 -17.30 9.96 11.29
CA GLY A 179 -16.49 8.80 11.64
C GLY A 179 -15.10 8.79 11.00
N LEU A 180 -14.25 7.85 11.40
CA LEU A 180 -12.90 7.64 10.88
C LEU A 180 -12.86 6.32 10.08
N ASN A 181 -12.64 6.39 8.77
CA ASN A 181 -12.66 5.21 7.90
C ASN A 181 -11.36 4.43 7.96
N LEU A 182 -10.21 5.10 8.09
CA LEU A 182 -8.92 4.42 8.03
C LEU A 182 -7.89 5.05 8.96
N LEU A 183 -7.40 4.26 9.92
CA LEU A 183 -6.26 4.59 10.77
C LEU A 183 -5.03 3.83 10.27
N ILE A 184 -3.98 4.54 9.83
CA ILE A 184 -2.69 3.97 9.43
C ILE A 184 -1.62 4.32 10.46
N ASN A 185 -1.28 3.36 11.31
CA ASN A 185 -0.17 3.44 12.25
C ASN A 185 1.16 3.17 11.51
N ASN A 186 1.73 4.22 10.93
CA ASN A 186 2.99 4.18 10.18
C ASN A 186 4.21 4.67 11.00
N ALA A 187 4.02 5.63 11.90
CA ALA A 187 5.11 6.16 12.73
C ALA A 187 5.82 5.04 13.51
N ALA A 188 7.15 5.04 13.42
CA ALA A 188 7.98 4.08 14.13
C ALA A 188 9.40 4.62 14.32
N ILE A 189 10.08 4.11 15.34
CA ILE A 189 11.51 4.35 15.60
C ILE A 189 12.23 3.03 15.85
N ASN A 190 13.55 3.05 15.72
CA ASN A 190 14.45 2.02 16.23
C ASN A 190 15.49 2.69 17.12
N LYS A 191 15.90 2.00 18.20
CA LYS A 191 16.99 2.41 19.08
C LYS A 191 17.91 1.22 19.35
N PRO A 192 19.23 1.41 19.43
CA PRO A 192 19.98 2.55 18.87
C PRO A 192 19.63 2.78 17.38
N ASP A 193 19.86 3.99 16.85
CA ASP A 193 19.40 4.35 15.48
C ASP A 193 20.07 3.50 14.37
N SER A 194 21.13 2.76 14.71
CA SER A 194 21.85 1.84 13.82
C SER A 194 21.78 0.39 14.32
N LEU A 195 22.19 -0.54 13.46
CA LEU A 195 22.29 -1.95 13.82
C LEU A 195 23.25 -2.13 15.02
N ALA A 196 22.78 -2.78 16.08
CA ALA A 196 23.51 -2.90 17.32
C ALA A 196 23.59 -4.36 17.78
N GLN A 197 24.74 -4.76 18.35
CA GLN A 197 24.82 -6.04 19.08
C GLN A 197 24.03 -5.95 20.38
N LEU A 198 23.70 -7.10 20.96
CA LEU A 198 22.99 -7.19 22.25
C LEU A 198 23.65 -6.34 23.34
N SER A 199 24.99 -6.38 23.44
CA SER A 199 25.76 -5.66 24.46
C SER A 199 25.68 -4.14 24.36
N ALA A 200 25.24 -3.60 23.22
CA ALA A 200 25.09 -2.17 22.97
C ALA A 200 23.64 -1.69 23.08
N THR A 201 22.68 -2.59 23.38
CA THR A 201 21.27 -2.26 23.53
C THR A 201 20.90 -2.18 25.01
N GLY A 202 20.39 -1.04 25.46
CA GLY A 202 19.98 -0.81 26.84
C GLY A 202 18.47 -0.97 27.07
N LYS A 203 18.08 -1.04 28.35
CA LYS A 203 16.66 -1.00 28.76
C LYS A 203 15.94 0.24 28.22
N LYS A 204 16.61 1.40 28.23
CA LYS A 204 16.03 2.66 27.75
C LYS A 204 15.66 2.58 26.26
N ASP A 205 16.54 2.02 25.43
CA ASP A 205 16.28 1.80 24.00
C ASP A 205 15.05 0.90 23.78
N MET A 206 14.93 -0.17 24.58
CA MET A 206 13.76 -1.05 24.55
C MET A 206 12.47 -0.28 24.86
N MET A 207 12.45 0.50 25.95
CA MET A 207 11.24 1.19 26.38
C MET A 207 10.81 2.31 25.43
N GLU A 208 11.74 3.15 24.96
CA GLU A 208 11.42 4.23 24.00
C GLU A 208 10.80 3.69 22.72
N VAL A 209 11.35 2.58 22.20
CA VAL A 209 10.84 1.94 21.00
C VAL A 209 9.46 1.30 21.25
N TYR A 210 9.22 0.72 22.44
CA TYR A 210 7.91 0.18 22.80
C TYR A 210 6.84 1.26 22.98
N GLU A 211 7.19 2.40 23.60
CA GLU A 211 6.28 3.55 23.75
C GLU A 211 5.79 4.00 22.38
N THR A 212 6.70 4.22 21.43
CA THR A 212 6.36 4.69 20.08
C THR A 212 5.70 3.62 19.21
N ASN A 213 6.26 2.40 19.15
CA ASN A 213 5.86 1.40 18.15
C ASN A 213 4.69 0.51 18.60
N VAL A 214 4.34 0.52 19.90
CA VAL A 214 3.33 -0.38 20.48
C VAL A 214 2.29 0.38 21.30
N ALA A 215 2.72 1.14 22.30
CA ALA A 215 1.79 1.86 23.19
C ALA A 215 1.04 2.97 22.43
N GLY A 216 1.73 3.74 21.60
CA GLY A 216 1.11 4.76 20.76
C GLY A 216 0.01 4.20 19.82
N PRO A 217 0.27 3.18 18.99
CA PRO A 217 -0.77 2.54 18.17
C PRO A 217 -1.94 1.97 18.96
N PHE A 218 -1.68 1.40 20.15
CA PHE A 218 -2.73 0.94 21.05
C PHE A 218 -3.62 2.11 21.53
N LEU A 219 -3.01 3.19 22.01
CA LEU A 219 -3.73 4.37 22.50
C LEU A 219 -4.54 5.04 21.39
N LEU A 220 -4.00 5.19 20.19
CA LEU A 220 -4.74 5.75 19.06
C LEU A 220 -5.97 4.91 18.71
N ALA A 221 -5.82 3.58 18.61
CA ALA A 221 -6.94 2.70 18.33
C ALA A 221 -8.03 2.78 19.42
N LYS A 222 -7.61 2.82 20.69
CA LYS A 222 -8.52 2.99 21.85
C LYS A 222 -9.28 4.30 21.76
N LEU A 223 -8.59 5.41 21.51
CA LEU A 223 -9.19 6.75 21.55
C LEU A 223 -10.03 7.06 20.31
N PHE A 224 -9.66 6.52 19.14
CA PHE A 224 -10.47 6.63 17.93
C PHE A 224 -11.58 5.58 17.81
N HIS A 225 -11.73 4.68 18.78
CA HIS A 225 -12.68 3.58 18.73
C HIS A 225 -14.10 4.03 18.35
N THR A 226 -14.62 5.08 19.00
CA THR A 226 -15.96 5.60 18.70
C THR A 226 -16.07 6.11 17.26
N LEU A 227 -15.07 6.81 16.73
CA LEU A 227 -15.10 7.31 15.36
C LEU A 227 -14.98 6.18 14.33
N LEU A 228 -14.16 5.16 14.60
CA LEU A 228 -14.07 3.96 13.78
C LEU A 228 -15.40 3.20 13.75
N GLN A 229 -16.06 3.09 14.90
CA GLN A 229 -17.39 2.49 15.02
C GLN A 229 -18.44 3.29 14.23
N THR A 230 -18.46 4.62 14.35
CA THR A 230 -19.36 5.48 13.58
C THR A 230 -19.18 5.29 12.07
N ALA A 231 -17.94 5.24 11.57
CA ALA A 231 -17.68 4.97 10.16
C ALA A 231 -18.15 3.57 9.75
N ALA A 232 -17.95 2.57 10.61
CA ALA A 232 -18.44 1.23 10.36
C ALA A 232 -19.97 1.19 10.26
N GLU A 233 -20.69 1.88 11.15
CA GLU A 233 -22.16 1.92 11.17
C GLU A 233 -22.76 2.73 10.01
N GLY A 234 -22.06 3.76 9.53
CA GLY A 234 -22.53 4.62 8.43
C GLY A 234 -22.52 3.96 7.05
N HIS A 235 -21.75 2.89 6.85
CA HIS A 235 -21.72 2.15 5.58
C HIS A 235 -22.85 1.12 5.50
N THR A 236 -23.79 1.36 4.57
CA THR A 236 -25.01 0.57 4.38
C THR A 236 -24.95 -0.40 3.18
N SER A 237 -23.82 -0.48 2.48
CA SER A 237 -23.70 -1.30 1.27
C SER A 237 -23.73 -2.80 1.60
N GLU A 238 -24.65 -3.54 0.97
CA GLU A 238 -24.68 -5.00 1.02
C GLU A 238 -23.42 -5.58 0.35
N GLY A 239 -22.69 -6.47 1.04
CA GLY A 239 -21.60 -7.26 0.45
C GLY A 239 -20.33 -7.30 1.30
N ASP A 240 -19.64 -6.17 1.47
CA ASP A 240 -18.36 -6.11 2.19
C ASP A 240 -18.56 -5.67 3.63
N LYS A 241 -18.73 -6.68 4.52
CA LYS A 241 -18.86 -6.41 5.95
C LYS A 241 -17.59 -5.77 6.53
N MET A 242 -16.40 -6.09 6.03
CA MET A 242 -15.14 -5.52 6.52
C MET A 242 -14.26 -5.13 5.34
N SER A 243 -13.90 -3.86 5.22
CA SER A 243 -12.99 -3.32 4.21
C SER A 243 -12.35 -2.02 4.69
N CYS A 244 -11.24 -1.61 4.08
CA CYS A 244 -10.57 -0.35 4.43
C CYS A 244 -11.32 0.91 3.97
N ARG A 245 -12.30 0.78 3.07
CA ARG A 245 -13.21 1.87 2.72
C ARG A 245 -14.23 2.14 3.83
N ARG A 246 -14.64 1.08 4.54
CA ARG A 246 -15.64 1.14 5.61
C ARG A 246 -15.05 1.67 6.91
N ALA A 247 -14.22 0.84 7.56
CA ALA A 247 -13.57 1.15 8.83
C ALA A 247 -12.42 0.17 9.02
N ALA A 248 -11.19 0.68 9.13
CA ALA A 248 -10.02 -0.18 9.32
C ALA A 248 -8.88 0.48 10.09
N ILE A 249 -8.05 -0.39 10.68
CA ILE A 249 -6.77 -0.07 11.29
C ILE A 249 -5.68 -0.85 10.55
N ILE A 250 -4.71 -0.14 9.99
CA ILE A 250 -3.54 -0.70 9.33
C ILE A 250 -2.31 -0.38 10.16
N ASN A 251 -1.67 -1.42 10.66
CA ASN A 251 -0.42 -1.32 11.41
C ASN A 251 0.76 -1.61 10.49
N ILE A 252 1.59 -0.60 10.20
CA ILE A 252 2.80 -0.83 9.39
C ILE A 252 3.81 -1.60 10.24
N SER A 253 3.98 -2.87 9.91
CA SER A 253 4.90 -3.81 10.56
C SER A 253 6.06 -4.13 9.62
N THR A 254 6.68 -5.29 9.78
CA THR A 254 7.88 -5.65 9.02
C THR A 254 8.10 -7.16 8.97
N ILE A 255 8.77 -7.68 7.95
CA ILE A 255 9.11 -9.11 7.90
C ILE A 255 10.03 -9.54 9.06
N ILE A 256 10.84 -8.63 9.60
CA ILE A 256 11.79 -8.95 10.67
C ILE A 256 11.14 -9.09 12.05
N SER A 257 9.82 -8.83 12.16
CA SER A 257 9.03 -9.15 13.34
C SER A 257 8.48 -10.57 13.33
N SER A 258 8.64 -11.30 12.21
CA SER A 258 8.30 -12.72 12.16
C SER A 258 9.25 -13.49 13.08
N ILE A 259 8.67 -14.12 14.10
CA ILE A 259 9.35 -15.02 15.02
C ILE A 259 9.87 -16.23 14.24
N GLU A 260 9.04 -16.77 13.33
CA GLU A 260 9.39 -17.93 12.50
C GLU A 260 10.60 -17.64 11.59
N LYS A 261 10.61 -16.48 10.92
CA LYS A 261 11.70 -16.07 10.00
C LYS A 261 12.88 -15.40 10.72
N CYS A 262 12.89 -15.33 12.04
CA CYS A 262 13.97 -14.69 12.79
C CYS A 262 15.35 -15.29 12.46
N PRO A 263 15.56 -16.62 12.43
CA PRO A 263 16.86 -17.21 12.10
C PRO A 263 17.42 -16.78 10.74
N GLU A 264 16.55 -16.56 9.74
CA GLU A 264 16.92 -16.16 8.37
C GLU A 264 17.25 -14.66 8.26
N THR A 265 16.53 -13.84 9.02
CA THR A 265 16.57 -12.39 8.89
C THR A 265 17.47 -11.71 9.92
N PHE A 266 17.81 -12.37 11.03
CA PHE A 266 18.46 -11.72 12.18
C PHE A 266 19.81 -11.11 11.84
N ALA A 267 20.66 -11.83 11.10
CA ALA A 267 22.00 -11.37 10.73
C ALA A 267 21.99 -10.09 9.88
N GLN A 268 20.94 -9.87 9.09
CA GLN A 268 20.80 -8.73 8.18
C GLN A 268 20.32 -7.46 8.91
N ALA A 269 19.66 -7.61 10.07
CA ALA A 269 19.06 -6.50 10.79
C ALA A 269 19.03 -6.77 12.30
N LYS A 270 20.17 -6.59 12.98
CA LYS A 270 20.28 -6.71 14.45
C LYS A 270 19.68 -5.49 15.15
N MET A 271 18.34 -5.46 15.21
CA MET A 271 17.55 -4.39 15.82
C MET A 271 16.64 -4.96 16.91
N TYR A 272 17.20 -5.26 18.09
CA TYR A 272 16.49 -5.96 19.17
C TYR A 272 15.20 -5.24 19.60
N PRO A 273 15.22 -3.91 19.90
CA PRO A 273 14.00 -3.22 20.31
C PRO A 273 12.97 -3.17 19.18
N TYR A 274 13.41 -2.89 17.95
CA TYR A 274 12.50 -2.79 16.81
C TYR A 274 11.81 -4.12 16.50
N ARG A 275 12.56 -5.23 16.43
CA ARG A 275 12.00 -6.58 16.17
C ARG A 275 10.95 -6.96 17.21
N THR A 276 11.30 -6.84 18.49
CA THR A 276 10.42 -7.21 19.59
C THR A 276 9.20 -6.30 19.66
N SER A 277 9.36 -4.99 19.46
CA SER A 277 8.24 -4.04 19.40
C SER A 277 7.30 -4.35 18.22
N LYS A 278 7.82 -4.70 17.04
CA LYS A 278 6.99 -5.03 15.89
C LYS A 278 6.34 -6.41 16.00
N ALA A 279 6.94 -7.35 16.73
CA ALA A 279 6.29 -8.62 17.10
C ALA A 279 5.15 -8.37 18.10
N ALA A 280 5.35 -7.46 19.06
CA ALA A 280 4.28 -7.01 19.96
C ALA A 280 3.17 -6.27 19.20
N LEU A 281 3.50 -5.44 18.19
CA LEU A 281 2.52 -4.80 17.30
C LEU A 281 1.74 -5.83 16.47
N ASN A 282 2.38 -6.93 16.04
CA ASN A 282 1.68 -8.04 15.38
C ASN A 282 0.67 -8.71 16.33
N MET A 283 1.05 -8.97 17.58
CA MET A 283 0.12 -9.50 18.58
C MET A 283 -1.01 -8.50 18.86
N LEU A 284 -0.71 -7.22 19.01
CA LEU A 284 -1.71 -6.16 19.17
C LEU A 284 -2.71 -6.16 17.99
N THR A 285 -2.21 -6.30 16.76
CA THR A 285 -3.04 -6.42 15.55
C THR A 285 -3.98 -7.62 15.64
N ARG A 286 -3.51 -8.78 16.12
CA ARG A 286 -4.37 -9.96 16.34
C ARG A 286 -5.44 -9.69 17.39
N CYS A 287 -5.07 -9.14 18.54
CA CYS A 287 -6.02 -8.84 19.61
C CYS A 287 -7.10 -7.86 19.14
N GLN A 288 -6.70 -6.76 18.49
CA GLN A 288 -7.62 -5.77 17.95
C GLN A 288 -8.52 -6.35 16.86
N ALA A 289 -8.02 -7.25 16.02
CA ALA A 289 -8.83 -7.92 15.00
C ALA A 289 -9.94 -8.80 15.60
N GLU A 290 -9.67 -9.47 16.73
CA GLU A 290 -10.70 -10.25 17.43
C GLU A 290 -11.70 -9.35 18.16
N ASP A 291 -11.20 -8.29 18.82
CA ASP A 291 -12.03 -7.36 19.60
C ASP A 291 -12.99 -6.57 18.71
N PHE A 292 -12.48 -6.00 17.60
CA PHE A 292 -13.29 -5.17 16.71
C PHE A 292 -14.11 -5.93 15.67
N LYS A 293 -14.09 -7.27 15.74
CA LYS A 293 -14.82 -8.13 14.80
C LYS A 293 -16.33 -7.89 14.85
N ILE A 294 -16.88 -7.63 16.04
CA ILE A 294 -18.34 -7.43 16.21
C ILE A 294 -18.82 -6.13 15.58
N GLN A 295 -17.99 -5.08 15.57
CA GLN A 295 -18.25 -3.82 14.86
C GLN A 295 -17.93 -3.90 13.36
N ASN A 296 -17.37 -5.03 12.90
CA ASN A 296 -16.85 -5.21 11.54
C ASN A 296 -15.77 -4.17 11.15
N ILE A 297 -14.89 -3.80 12.06
CA ILE A 297 -13.72 -2.94 11.77
C ILE A 297 -12.54 -3.85 11.43
N LEU A 298 -11.96 -3.66 10.24
CA LEU A 298 -10.84 -4.46 9.76
C LEU A 298 -9.54 -4.06 10.46
N VAL A 299 -8.74 -5.02 10.92
CA VAL A 299 -7.41 -4.72 11.47
C VAL A 299 -6.38 -5.59 10.78
N THR A 300 -5.29 -5.04 10.25
CA THR A 300 -4.27 -5.83 9.55
C THR A 300 -2.89 -5.21 9.71
N ALA A 301 -1.85 -6.04 9.71
CA ALA A 301 -0.46 -5.60 9.69
C ALA A 301 0.13 -5.72 8.28
N ILE A 302 0.89 -4.72 7.85
CA ILE A 302 1.52 -4.70 6.52
C ILE A 302 3.02 -4.45 6.64
N HIS A 303 3.83 -5.34 6.04
CA HIS A 303 5.23 -5.11 5.80
C HIS A 303 5.42 -4.34 4.48
N PRO A 304 6.04 -3.15 4.50
CA PRO A 304 6.20 -2.32 3.31
C PRO A 304 7.27 -2.80 2.32
N GLY A 305 7.96 -3.92 2.59
CA GLY A 305 9.22 -4.26 1.92
C GLY A 305 10.42 -3.61 2.60
N TRP A 306 11.63 -3.88 2.08
CA TRP A 306 12.83 -3.15 2.50
C TRP A 306 12.97 -1.89 1.63
N VAL A 307 12.54 -0.76 2.18
CA VAL A 307 12.31 0.49 1.44
C VAL A 307 13.44 1.50 1.66
N ARG A 308 13.90 2.14 0.58
CA ARG A 308 14.92 3.19 0.60
C ARG A 308 14.42 4.46 1.27
N THR A 309 14.69 4.53 2.57
CA THR A 309 14.36 5.62 3.50
C THR A 309 15.53 5.76 4.47
N ASP A 310 15.54 6.78 5.33
CA ASP A 310 16.57 6.92 6.37
C ASP A 310 16.70 5.66 7.25
N MET A 311 15.57 5.00 7.57
CA MET A 311 15.56 3.77 8.37
C MET A 311 15.99 2.54 7.57
N GLY A 312 15.63 2.47 6.29
CA GLY A 312 15.99 1.34 5.42
C GLY A 312 17.41 1.42 4.85
N GLY A 313 18.00 2.61 4.78
CA GLY A 313 19.30 2.85 4.18
C GLY A 313 19.29 2.79 2.65
N GLU A 314 20.40 3.22 2.04
CA GLU A 314 20.54 3.35 0.58
C GLU A 314 20.52 1.99 -0.15
N GLN A 315 20.96 0.93 0.52
CA GLN A 315 21.04 -0.44 -0.02
C GLN A 315 19.66 -1.11 -0.17
N ALA A 316 18.60 -0.49 0.35
CA ALA A 316 17.25 -0.98 0.19
C ALA A 316 16.87 -1.09 -1.30
N PRO A 317 16.37 -2.26 -1.75
CA PRO A 317 16.08 -2.51 -3.16
C PRO A 317 14.80 -1.84 -3.64
N LEU A 318 13.86 -1.55 -2.73
CA LEU A 318 12.54 -1.00 -3.07
C LEU A 318 12.51 0.51 -2.83
N ILE A 319 12.00 1.28 -3.79
CA ILE A 319 11.76 2.72 -3.61
C ILE A 319 10.43 2.96 -2.89
N THR A 320 10.27 4.13 -2.26
CA THR A 320 9.05 4.47 -1.52
C THR A 320 7.81 4.44 -2.40
N GLN A 321 7.91 4.93 -3.64
CA GLN A 321 6.80 4.98 -4.59
C GLN A 321 6.20 3.60 -4.86
N ASP A 322 7.03 2.61 -5.17
CA ASP A 322 6.59 1.24 -5.50
C ASP A 322 6.02 0.52 -4.28
N SER A 323 6.68 0.68 -3.13
CA SER A 323 6.22 0.15 -1.85
C SER A 323 4.82 0.65 -1.51
N VAL A 324 4.62 1.97 -1.53
CA VAL A 324 3.34 2.58 -1.19
C VAL A 324 2.27 2.26 -2.23
N HIS A 325 2.60 2.24 -3.51
CA HIS A 325 1.64 1.87 -4.56
C HIS A 325 1.12 0.44 -4.35
N GLY A 326 2.02 -0.51 -4.05
CA GLY A 326 1.60 -1.86 -3.72
C GLY A 326 0.79 -1.94 -2.42
N MET A 327 1.24 -1.27 -1.36
CA MET A 327 0.49 -1.24 -0.10
C MET A 327 -0.93 -0.67 -0.28
N LEU A 328 -1.12 0.43 -1.02
CA LEU A 328 -2.44 1.00 -1.26
C LEU A 328 -3.34 0.07 -2.08
N ASN A 329 -2.77 -0.71 -3.02
CA ASN A 329 -3.50 -1.76 -3.73
C ASN A 329 -3.93 -2.89 -2.77
N VAL A 330 -3.04 -3.32 -1.89
CA VAL A 330 -3.34 -4.32 -0.85
C VAL A 330 -4.46 -3.81 0.05
N ILE A 331 -4.29 -2.64 0.66
CA ILE A 331 -5.26 -1.98 1.55
C ILE A 331 -6.62 -1.85 0.88
N SER A 332 -6.68 -1.46 -0.40
CA SER A 332 -7.95 -1.32 -1.15
C SER A 332 -8.64 -2.65 -1.43
N SER A 333 -7.94 -3.78 -1.32
CA SER A 333 -8.45 -5.12 -1.63
C SER A 333 -8.74 -5.98 -0.39
N LEU A 334 -8.40 -5.49 0.81
CA LEU A 334 -8.57 -6.25 2.04
C LEU A 334 -10.05 -6.47 2.36
N SER A 335 -10.33 -7.66 2.88
CA SER A 335 -11.65 -8.11 3.30
C SER A 335 -11.60 -8.80 4.67
N ASN A 336 -12.74 -9.27 5.17
CA ASN A 336 -12.83 -10.00 6.44
C ASN A 336 -11.80 -11.16 6.57
N LYS A 337 -11.50 -11.88 5.48
CA LYS A 337 -10.55 -13.01 5.50
C LYS A 337 -9.12 -12.56 5.85
N ASP A 338 -8.80 -11.30 5.60
CA ASP A 338 -7.46 -10.73 5.76
C ASP A 338 -7.29 -10.09 7.15
N SER A 339 -8.38 -9.91 7.90
CA SER A 339 -8.35 -9.33 9.24
C SER A 339 -7.50 -10.18 10.19
N GLY A 340 -6.64 -9.49 10.92
CA GLY A 340 -5.62 -10.03 11.79
C GLY A 340 -4.46 -10.69 11.04
N MET A 341 -4.24 -10.51 9.74
CA MET A 341 -3.05 -11.07 9.07
C MET A 341 -1.83 -10.13 9.13
N LEU A 342 -0.65 -10.69 8.87
CA LEU A 342 0.54 -9.97 8.45
C LEU A 342 0.77 -10.25 6.96
N LEU A 343 0.65 -9.19 6.15
CA LEU A 343 0.83 -9.25 4.71
C LEU A 343 2.03 -8.40 4.31
N ASP A 344 2.62 -8.65 3.14
CA ASP A 344 3.56 -7.71 2.54
C ASP A 344 2.85 -6.71 1.60
N TRP A 345 3.61 -5.76 1.08
CA TRP A 345 3.17 -4.75 0.11
C TRP A 345 2.63 -5.32 -1.22
N GLN A 346 2.76 -6.63 -1.45
CA GLN A 346 2.20 -7.35 -2.60
C GLN A 346 0.97 -8.19 -2.23
N GLY A 347 0.59 -8.23 -0.95
CA GLY A 347 -0.54 -8.98 -0.42
C GLY A 347 -0.21 -10.43 -0.07
N GLU A 348 1.07 -10.81 -0.11
CA GLU A 348 1.51 -12.15 0.24
C GLU A 348 1.63 -12.29 1.76
N LYS A 349 1.19 -13.44 2.29
CA LYS A 349 1.17 -13.69 3.74
C LYS A 349 2.59 -13.89 4.29
N ILE A 350 2.88 -13.26 5.42
CA ILE A 350 4.09 -13.50 6.20
C ILE A 350 3.71 -14.29 7.46
N PRO A 351 4.47 -15.34 7.84
CA PRO A 351 4.27 -16.01 9.12
C PRO A 351 4.54 -15.06 10.29
N TRP A 352 3.98 -15.38 11.46
CA TRP A 352 4.16 -14.58 12.67
C TRP A 352 5.58 -14.59 13.21
#